data_AF-A0A968QV40-F1
#
_entry.id   AF-A0A968QV40-F1
#
_cell.length_a   1.000
_cell.length_b   1.000
_cell.length_c   1.000
_cell.angle_alpha   90.00
_cell.angle_beta   90.00
_cell.angle_gamma   90.00
#
_symmetry.space_group_name_H-M   'P 1'
#
loop_
_entity.id
_entity.type
_entity.pdbx_description
1 polymer ?
#
loop_
_entity_poly.entity_id
_entity_poly.type
_entity_poly.pdbx_seq_one_letter_code
_entity_poly.pdbx_strand_id
1 'polypeptide(L)'
;MYVFQKDTNDNIDRIFPNPVWNADNNPLAPDRFPLRIPPNKEEYLYVDEMPQAAEETIYVIASLWKAEDIEKIYGKIHQETDKGIRHQQIRQFLIMLELRKNAGLPSVFYKEFSF
;
A
#
# COMPACT_ATOMS: atom_id res chain seq x y z
N MET A 1 3.11 -7.14 5.10
CA MET A 1 1.76 -6.54 4.97
C MET A 1 1.90 -5.15 4.37
N TYR A 2 0.89 -4.70 3.63
CA TYR A 2 0.81 -3.38 3.03
C TYR A 2 -0.61 -2.83 3.19
N VAL A 3 -0.70 -1.52 3.45
CA VAL A 3 -1.97 -0.80 3.49
C VAL A 3 -1.80 0.44 2.63
N PHE A 4 -2.67 0.59 1.65
CA PHE A 4 -2.73 1.75 0.76
C PHE A 4 -4.09 2.40 0.87
N GLN A 5 -4.13 3.69 0.59
CA GLN A 5 -5.32 4.49 0.53
C GLN A 5 -5.41 5.17 -0.83
N LYS A 6 -6.61 5.23 -1.37
CA LYS A 6 -6.96 6.05 -2.51
C LYS A 6 -7.94 7.13 -2.09
N ASP A 7 -7.61 8.38 -2.38
CA ASP A 7 -8.51 9.52 -2.14
C ASP A 7 -9.41 9.82 -3.36
N THR A 8 -10.28 10.82 -3.21
CA THR A 8 -11.16 11.34 -4.28
C THR A 8 -10.43 12.04 -5.41
N ASN A 9 -9.18 12.46 -5.20
CA ASN A 9 -8.36 13.14 -6.20
C ASN A 9 -7.53 12.16 -7.06
N ASP A 10 -7.77 10.85 -6.92
CA ASP A 10 -6.94 9.80 -7.49
C ASP A 10 -5.47 9.92 -7.03
N ASN A 11 -5.21 10.21 -5.77
CA ASN A 11 -3.91 9.99 -5.16
C ASN A 11 -3.89 8.61 -4.50
N ILE A 12 -2.70 8.00 -4.45
CA ILE A 12 -2.45 6.73 -3.75
C ILE A 12 -1.39 6.96 -2.69
N ASP A 13 -1.77 6.79 -1.44
CA ASP A 13 -0.90 6.94 -0.29
C ASP A 13 -0.68 5.60 0.38
N ARG A 14 0.51 5.41 0.94
CA ARG A 14 0.88 4.19 1.66
C ARG A 14 0.76 4.46 3.15
N ILE A 15 -0.21 3.78 3.77
CA ILE A 15 -0.44 3.85 5.21
C ILE A 15 0.52 2.94 5.97
N PHE A 16 0.80 1.76 5.40
CA PHE A 16 1.71 0.78 6.00
C PHE A 16 2.57 0.08 4.95
N PRO A 17 3.87 -0.14 5.21
CA PRO A 17 4.63 0.29 6.40
C PRO A 17 4.77 1.82 6.50
N ASN A 18 4.90 2.34 7.74
CA ASN A 18 5.23 3.74 7.95
C ASN A 18 6.57 4.05 7.22
N PRO A 19 6.69 5.16 6.46
CA PRO A 19 7.88 5.50 5.68
C PRO A 19 9.22 5.44 6.44
N VAL A 20 9.23 5.65 7.76
CA VAL A 20 10.43 5.50 8.59
C VAL A 20 10.98 4.06 8.54
N TRP A 21 10.08 3.09 8.38
CA TRP A 21 10.39 1.75 7.96
C TRP A 21 10.39 1.76 6.43
N ASN A 22 11.55 2.11 5.85
CA ASN A 22 11.75 2.03 4.41
C ASN A 22 11.26 0.66 3.85
N ALA A 23 11.03 0.55 2.54
CA ALA A 23 10.48 -0.68 1.94
C ALA A 23 11.27 -1.95 2.34
N ASP A 24 12.59 -1.82 2.50
CA ASP A 24 13.49 -2.90 2.94
C ASP A 24 13.37 -3.25 4.43
N ASN A 25 12.78 -2.36 5.23
CA ASN A 25 12.63 -2.46 6.68
C ASN A 25 11.21 -2.67 7.19
N ASN A 26 10.26 -3.05 6.33
CA ASN A 26 8.89 -3.37 6.76
C ASN A 26 8.90 -4.36 7.94
N PRO A 27 8.42 -3.99 9.14
CA PRO A 27 8.45 -4.86 10.33
C PRO A 27 7.70 -6.19 10.15
N LEU A 28 6.73 -6.22 9.22
CA LEU A 28 5.92 -7.38 8.84
C LEU A 28 6.26 -7.89 7.43
N ALA A 29 7.52 -7.73 7.01
CA ALA A 29 8.03 -8.31 5.77
C ALA A 29 8.08 -9.84 5.88
N PRO A 30 7.80 -10.58 4.80
CA PRO A 30 7.75 -12.05 4.87
C PRO A 30 9.09 -12.73 5.15
N ASP A 31 10.20 -12.06 4.82
CA ASP A 31 11.56 -12.51 5.06
C ASP A 31 12.11 -12.08 6.43
N ARG A 32 11.30 -11.43 7.28
CA ARG A 32 11.66 -11.06 8.66
C ARG A 32 11.09 -12.04 9.66
N PHE A 33 11.96 -12.88 10.21
CA PHE A 33 11.62 -13.77 11.31
C PHE A 33 12.60 -13.60 12.50
N PRO A 34 12.13 -13.49 13.75
CA PRO A 34 10.71 -13.42 14.14
C PRO A 34 10.05 -12.12 13.65
N LEU A 35 8.74 -12.18 13.38
CA LEU A 35 7.96 -10.98 13.07
C LEU A 35 8.12 -9.98 14.22
N ARG A 36 8.47 -8.74 13.89
CA ARG A 36 8.62 -7.68 14.89
C ARG A 36 7.46 -6.74 14.73
N ILE A 37 6.65 -6.61 15.77
CA ILE A 37 5.61 -5.59 15.82
C ILE A 37 6.21 -4.38 16.52
N PRO A 38 6.24 -3.18 15.91
CA PRO A 38 6.74 -1.98 16.57
C PRO A 38 6.03 -1.74 17.91
N PRO A 39 6.69 -1.23 18.95
CA PRO A 39 6.07 -1.06 20.27
C PRO A 39 5.03 0.08 20.29
N ASN A 40 5.22 1.13 19.49
CA ASN A 40 4.39 2.35 19.53
C ASN A 40 3.38 2.36 18.39
N LYS A 41 2.11 2.62 18.69
CA LYS A 41 1.00 2.63 17.71
C LYS A 41 1.22 3.58 16.52
N GLU A 42 1.86 4.72 16.74
CA GLU A 42 2.19 5.72 15.72
C GLU A 42 3.18 5.19 14.66
N GLU A 43 3.96 4.16 15.01
CA GLU A 43 4.89 3.51 14.10
C GLU A 43 4.20 2.45 13.21
N TYR A 44 2.91 2.16 13.45
CA TYR A 44 2.11 1.18 12.70
C TYR A 44 1.35 1.79 11.54
N LEU A 45 0.96 3.06 11.63
CA LEU A 45 0.10 3.69 10.64
C LEU A 45 0.69 5.07 10.37
N TYR A 46 1.15 5.26 9.14
CA TYR A 46 1.43 6.59 8.65
C TYR A 46 0.17 7.10 7.98
N VAL A 47 -0.45 8.12 8.53
CA VAL A 47 -1.48 8.87 7.82
C VAL A 47 -0.84 10.23 7.61
N ASP A 48 -0.53 10.57 6.37
CA ASP A 48 -0.12 11.94 6.06
C ASP A 48 -1.28 12.86 6.47
N GLU A 49 -1.03 13.97 7.14
CA GLU A 49 -2.10 14.82 7.70
C GLU A 49 -3.07 15.26 6.57
N MET A 50 -4.26 14.66 6.54
CA MET A 50 -5.22 14.91 5.47
C MET A 50 -6.15 16.09 5.78
N PRO A 51 -6.40 16.98 4.82
CA PRO A 51 -7.46 17.96 4.93
C PRO A 51 -8.82 17.31 4.60
N GLN A 52 -9.61 17.04 5.65
CA GLN A 52 -11.06 16.75 5.68
C GLN A 52 -11.67 15.70 4.71
N ALA A 53 -12.33 14.72 5.35
CA ALA A 53 -13.40 13.82 4.88
C ALA A 53 -13.79 13.94 3.40
N ALA A 54 -13.05 13.22 2.55
CA ALA A 54 -13.48 12.86 1.23
C ALA A 54 -13.72 11.34 1.18
N GLU A 55 -14.48 10.85 0.20
CA GLU A 55 -14.66 9.41 0.02
C GLU A 55 -13.31 8.72 -0.22
N GLU A 56 -13.04 7.65 0.52
CA GLU A 56 -11.73 7.00 0.54
C GLU A 56 -11.85 5.49 0.39
N THR A 57 -10.92 4.92 -0.36
CA THR A 57 -10.80 3.46 -0.48
C THR A 57 -9.49 2.98 0.14
N ILE A 58 -9.59 2.10 1.13
CA ILE A 58 -8.46 1.45 1.79
C ILE A 58 -8.24 0.06 1.20
N TYR A 59 -7.03 -0.19 0.71
CA TYR A 59 -6.56 -1.46 0.18
C TYR A 59 -5.60 -2.12 1.16
N VAL A 60 -5.98 -3.27 1.70
CA VAL A 60 -5.13 -4.07 2.61
C VAL A 60 -4.63 -5.31 1.89
N ILE A 61 -3.32 -5.52 1.91
CA ILE A 61 -2.65 -6.67 1.31
C ILE A 61 -1.75 -7.33 2.36
N ALA A 62 -1.98 -8.61 2.65
CA ALA A 62 -1.02 -9.43 3.36
C ALA A 62 -0.63 -10.61 2.48
N SER A 63 0.68 -10.83 2.32
CA SER A 63 1.23 -11.84 1.41
C SER A 63 2.41 -12.51 2.10
N LEU A 64 2.57 -13.82 1.90
CA LEU A 64 3.77 -14.57 2.33
C LEU A 64 5.00 -14.28 1.46
N TRP A 65 4.87 -13.50 0.40
CA TRP A 65 5.97 -13.03 -0.44
C TRP A 65 5.97 -11.52 -0.53
N LYS A 66 7.15 -10.92 -0.71
CA LYS A 66 7.30 -9.49 -0.94
C LYS A 66 6.46 -9.06 -2.15
N ALA A 67 5.76 -7.93 -2.02
CA ALA A 67 4.95 -7.38 -3.09
C ALA A 67 5.77 -6.40 -3.94
N GLU A 68 6.89 -6.86 -4.50
CA GLU A 68 7.86 -6.01 -5.20
C GLU A 68 7.25 -5.26 -6.40
N ASP A 69 6.32 -5.90 -7.10
CA ASP A 69 5.55 -5.32 -8.20
C ASP A 69 4.73 -4.10 -7.73
N ILE A 70 4.02 -4.24 -6.62
CA ILE A 70 3.21 -3.19 -6.01
C ILE A 70 4.11 -2.07 -5.49
N GLU A 71 5.22 -2.40 -4.84
CA GLU A 71 6.20 -1.41 -4.37
C GLU A 71 6.85 -0.63 -5.52
N LYS A 72 7.24 -1.31 -6.61
CA LYS A 72 7.82 -0.69 -7.80
C LYS A 72 6.85 0.28 -8.46
N ILE A 73 5.57 -0.08 -8.60
CA ILE A 73 4.57 0.81 -9.20
C ILE A 73 4.26 1.98 -8.26
N TYR A 74 4.10 1.72 -6.95
CA TYR A 74 3.91 2.78 -5.97
C TYR A 74 5.08 3.80 -5.97
N GLY A 75 6.31 3.31 -6.04
CA GLY A 75 7.50 4.17 -6.14
C GLY A 75 7.46 5.10 -7.36
N LYS A 76 6.97 4.62 -8.50
CA LYS A 76 6.76 5.45 -9.70
C LYS A 76 5.68 6.51 -9.48
N ILE A 77 4.53 6.13 -8.90
CA ILE A 77 3.42 7.06 -8.60
C ILE A 77 3.90 8.21 -7.72
N HIS A 78 4.65 7.89 -6.66
CA HIS A 78 5.11 8.87 -5.68
C HIS A 78 6.19 9.83 -6.23
N GLN A 79 6.99 9.39 -7.20
CA GLN A 79 8.02 10.22 -7.85
C GLN A 79 7.48 10.99 -9.06
N GLU A 80 6.31 10.63 -9.57
CA GLU A 80 5.75 11.20 -10.79
C GLU A 80 5.20 12.61 -10.55
N THR A 81 5.59 13.56 -11.39
CA THR A 81 5.12 14.95 -11.34
C THR A 81 4.04 15.24 -12.38
N ASP A 82 3.99 14.46 -13.47
CA ASP A 82 2.97 14.57 -14.51
C ASP A 82 1.66 13.89 -14.10
N LYS A 83 0.57 14.65 -14.10
CA LYS A 83 -0.76 14.16 -13.69
C LYS A 83 -1.31 13.04 -14.59
N GLY A 84 -1.07 13.12 -15.90
CA GLY A 84 -1.54 12.12 -16.86
C GLY A 84 -0.82 10.79 -16.69
N ILE A 85 0.51 10.84 -16.53
CA ILE A 85 1.32 9.65 -16.28
C ILE A 85 0.99 9.05 -14.92
N ARG A 86 0.85 9.88 -13.87
CA ARG A 86 0.46 9.42 -12.53
C ARG A 86 -0.87 8.67 -12.57
N HIS A 87 -1.89 9.22 -13.24
CA HIS A 87 -3.18 8.58 -13.36
C HIS A 87 -3.11 7.23 -14.13
N GLN A 88 -2.27 7.13 -15.16
CA GLN A 88 -2.01 5.85 -15.82
C GLN A 88 -1.34 4.83 -14.89
N GLN A 89 -0.35 5.24 -14.10
CA GLN A 89 0.33 4.37 -13.15
C GLN A 89 -0.60 3.91 -12.02
N ILE A 90 -1.51 4.77 -11.55
CA ILE A 90 -2.52 4.41 -10.55
C ILE A 90 -3.49 3.35 -11.11
N ARG A 91 -3.93 3.48 -12.36
CA ARG A 91 -4.74 2.43 -13.00
C ARG A 91 -3.99 1.11 -13.07
N GLN A 92 -2.70 1.13 -13.42
CA GLN A 92 -1.85 -0.07 -13.42
C GLN A 92 -1.72 -0.67 -12.01
N PHE A 93 -1.56 0.17 -10.99
CA PHE A 93 -1.50 -0.24 -9.59
C PHE A 93 -2.77 -1.00 -9.18
N LEU A 94 -3.95 -0.44 -9.45
CA LEU A 94 -5.23 -1.06 -9.13
C LEU A 94 -5.44 -2.40 -9.87
N ILE A 95 -5.02 -2.49 -11.14
CA ILE A 95 -5.06 -3.75 -11.90
C ILE A 95 -4.18 -4.81 -11.22
N MET A 96 -2.99 -4.45 -10.76
CA MET A 96 -2.10 -5.39 -10.07
C MET A 96 -2.67 -5.87 -8.73
N LEU A 97 -3.37 -5.00 -8.00
CA LEU A 97 -4.10 -5.40 -6.80
C LEU A 97 -5.18 -6.44 -7.10
N GLU A 98 -5.99 -6.19 -8.14
CA GLU A 98 -7.06 -7.09 -8.54
C GLU A 98 -6.52 -8.43 -9.06
N LEU A 99 -5.41 -8.42 -9.81
CA LEU A 99 -4.72 -9.66 -10.22
C LEU A 99 -4.24 -10.47 -9.01
N ARG A 100 -3.70 -9.83 -7.97
CA ARG A 100 -3.27 -10.51 -6.74
C ARG A 100 -4.42 -11.11 -5.94
N LYS A 101 -5.54 -10.41 -5.87
CA LYS A 101 -6.80 -10.92 -5.29
C LYS A 101 -7.31 -12.14 -6.07
N ASN A 102 -7.29 -12.07 -7.39
CA ASN A 102 -7.84 -13.12 -8.27
C ASN A 102 -6.88 -14.28 -8.55
N ALA A 103 -5.60 -14.16 -8.21
CA ALA A 103 -4.62 -15.23 -8.36
C ALA A 103 -4.96 -16.48 -7.52
N GLY A 104 -5.88 -16.37 -6.55
CA GLY A 104 -6.37 -17.51 -5.76
C GLY A 104 -5.27 -18.21 -4.94
N LEU A 105 -4.13 -17.54 -4.75
CA LEU A 105 -3.01 -18.08 -4.00
C LEU A 105 -3.43 -18.12 -2.51
N PRO A 106 -3.40 -19.30 -1.84
CA PRO A 106 -3.82 -19.46 -0.44
C PRO A 106 -3.07 -18.59 0.59
N SER A 107 -2.10 -17.82 0.13
CA SER A 107 -1.11 -17.06 0.88
C SER A 107 -1.21 -15.54 0.69
N VAL A 108 -2.21 -15.06 -0.07
CA VAL A 108 -2.47 -13.63 -0.27
C VAL A 108 -3.86 -13.27 0.26
N PHE A 109 -3.89 -12.47 1.31
CA PHE A 109 -5.09 -11.80 1.80
C PHE A 109 -5.22 -10.42 1.15
N TYR A 110 -6.39 -10.13 0.59
CA TYR A 110 -6.77 -8.83 0.06
C TYR A 110 -8.11 -8.39 0.65
N LYS A 111 -8.21 -7.13 1.07
CA LYS A 111 -9.48 -6.53 1.48
C LYS A 111 -9.56 -5.06 1.11
N GLU A 112 -10.73 -4.64 0.66
CA GLU A 112 -11.05 -3.29 0.27
C GLU A 112 -12.14 -2.73 1.20
N PHE A 113 -11.97 -1.48 1.63
CA PHE A 113 -12.95 -0.76 2.45
C PHE A 113 -13.19 0.60 1.82
N SER A 114 -14.44 0.93 1.53
CA SER A 114 -14.85 2.24 1.01
C SER A 114 -15.65 2.97 2.08
N PHE A 115 -15.35 4.25 2.28
CA PHE A 115 -15.99 5.13 3.27
C PHE A 115 -16.51 6.40 2.61
#